data_AF-A0A9W7F8G9-F1
#
_entry.id   AF-A0A9W7F8G9-F1
#
_cell.length_a   1.000
_cell.length_b   1.000
_cell.length_c   1.000
_cell.angle_alpha   90.00
_cell.angle_beta   90.00
_cell.angle_gamma   90.00
#
_symmetry.space_group_name_H-M   'P 1'
#
loop_
_entity.id
_entity.type
_entity.pdbx_description
1 polymer ?
#
loop_
_entity_poly.entity_id
_entity_poly.type
_entity_poly.pdbx_seq_one_letter_code
_entity_poly.pdbx_strand_id
1 'polypeptide(L)'
;MPHPIFPHPPHPRSSRSPRRLPYMLLLTMCCVTSYYLGMVSSWITSQNTSQNGGEQILTSSSDTASVQIRELNDEIEKLKSERIERESASPMAESSSCPECPSCSDCPTCQTCQTCPTCPTSSASSSITPPIGSWVAQGEVSATSLLNGDIGFSLGVPPFYPVAAPIDAALVLHHKASDSAQIQNSNSLDDCKEVDVVITKRDSPGHCLVVMEHYQSFNIHRYMRINRDGAKGGDNKASLDKGFEKVGRGKSTDGSDQFKSPDIGTQKEHWKQLVQYFDNFEEVSALLDAKLKKIVDPTNNDVIVMVANAGVIELLTNFVCSARSRNLDLSNIIVFATDDVSREVVDGLGLTSFDGGKSFAPPPQEEARAYGDQTFRKMMYVKVVSVHMALSLGYNVLFQDVDVTWQEDPLAWLRSNQEGDFDVYFEDDGARSLRYAPWSANSGFYYLKHNRRTSYLMTNLLYESDNILVSHSHQQVLSSLLNDHSSQYGLVIKVLSREEFTGGKSFHHDKPFMLEWMKGNRKPVIFHMCWTLNKDDKLSYLMQMGEWYLKEGVDNEEVKGLGRKAAETCSVTPVVSCHYSDKPSVVKCNNSPKRDKTGKPFW
;
A
#
# COMPACT_ATOMS: atom_id res chain seq x y z
N MET A 1 50.53 -7.88 31.90
CA MET A 1 50.16 -9.23 31.40
C MET A 1 48.64 -9.34 31.43
N PRO A 2 47.93 -9.86 30.41
CA PRO A 2 48.23 -9.97 28.98
C PRO A 2 47.38 -8.99 28.12
N HIS A 3 47.82 -8.79 26.87
CA HIS A 3 47.17 -7.99 25.83
C HIS A 3 46.01 -8.74 25.17
N PRO A 4 44.96 -8.05 24.66
CA PRO A 4 43.98 -8.64 23.76
C PRO A 4 44.49 -8.67 22.31
N ILE A 5 44.30 -9.82 21.68
CA ILE A 5 44.62 -10.14 20.29
C ILE A 5 43.57 -9.48 19.37
N PHE A 6 44.02 -8.62 18.46
CA PHE A 6 43.24 -8.15 17.32
C PHE A 6 43.37 -9.15 16.16
N PRO A 7 42.29 -9.45 15.41
CA PRO A 7 42.43 -10.10 14.11
C PRO A 7 42.82 -9.07 13.04
N HIS A 8 43.94 -9.34 12.35
CA HIS A 8 44.40 -8.60 11.17
C HIS A 8 43.48 -8.78 9.95
N PRO A 9 43.48 -7.82 9.01
CA PRO A 9 42.65 -7.84 7.81
C PRO A 9 43.27 -8.72 6.70
N PRO A 10 42.48 -9.33 5.81
CA PRO A 10 43.04 -10.01 4.65
C PRO A 10 43.37 -9.01 3.54
N HIS A 11 44.64 -9.01 3.11
CA HIS A 11 45.11 -8.38 1.87
C HIS A 11 44.90 -9.30 0.64
N PRO A 12 44.97 -8.75 -0.59
CA PRO A 12 44.13 -9.16 -1.72
C PRO A 12 44.75 -10.29 -2.55
N ARG A 13 43.90 -11.12 -3.15
CA ARG A 13 44.28 -11.94 -4.30
C ARG A 13 43.42 -11.60 -5.52
N SER A 14 44.11 -11.14 -6.55
CA SER A 14 43.66 -11.06 -7.92
C SER A 14 43.60 -12.45 -8.55
N SER A 15 42.49 -12.76 -9.24
CA SER A 15 42.50 -13.49 -10.51
C SER A 15 41.10 -13.44 -11.12
N ARG A 16 40.94 -12.65 -12.18
CA ARG A 16 39.76 -12.68 -13.06
C ARG A 16 39.74 -14.00 -13.84
N SER A 17 38.56 -14.61 -13.96
CA SER A 17 38.24 -15.57 -15.03
C SER A 17 36.93 -15.14 -15.69
N PRO A 18 36.80 -15.14 -17.04
CA PRO A 18 35.60 -14.69 -17.72
C PRO A 18 34.72 -15.90 -18.11
N ARG A 19 33.74 -16.25 -17.28
CA ARG A 19 32.72 -17.27 -17.63
C ARG A 19 31.36 -16.97 -16.99
N ARG A 20 30.74 -15.84 -17.35
CA ARG A 20 29.32 -15.55 -17.03
C ARG A 20 28.59 -14.78 -18.14
N LEU A 21 28.93 -15.03 -19.40
CA LEU A 21 28.20 -14.47 -20.55
C LEU A 21 27.26 -15.46 -21.27
N PRO A 22 27.50 -16.79 -21.34
CA PRO A 22 26.60 -17.67 -22.10
C PRO A 22 25.28 -18.03 -21.38
N TYR A 23 25.21 -17.91 -20.04
CA TYR A 23 24.01 -18.27 -19.27
C TYR A 23 22.90 -17.20 -19.34
N MET A 24 23.27 -15.91 -19.43
CA MET A 24 22.28 -14.85 -19.61
C MET A 24 21.69 -14.85 -21.03
N LEU A 25 22.50 -15.12 -22.06
CA LEU A 25 22.02 -15.22 -23.44
C LEU A 25 21.01 -16.35 -23.65
N LEU A 26 21.20 -17.51 -22.99
CA LEU A 26 20.25 -18.61 -23.04
C LEU A 26 18.91 -18.28 -22.35
N LEU A 27 18.95 -17.61 -21.19
CA LEU A 27 17.74 -17.19 -20.48
C LEU A 27 16.96 -16.13 -21.27
N THR A 28 17.65 -15.19 -21.92
CA THR A 28 17.00 -14.18 -22.76
C THR A 28 16.39 -14.80 -24.02
N MET A 29 17.07 -15.77 -24.65
CA MET A 29 16.50 -16.47 -25.80
C MET A 29 15.26 -17.31 -25.42
N CYS A 30 15.29 -18.02 -24.28
CA CYS A 30 14.12 -18.77 -23.80
C CYS A 30 12.91 -17.87 -23.55
N CYS A 31 13.09 -16.72 -22.89
CA CYS A 31 12.00 -15.77 -22.64
C CYS A 31 11.42 -15.17 -23.92
N VAL A 32 12.26 -14.87 -24.92
CA VAL A 32 11.81 -14.37 -26.23
C VAL A 32 11.04 -15.44 -27.00
N THR A 33 11.48 -16.70 -26.99
CA THR A 33 10.73 -17.80 -27.60
C THR A 33 9.39 -18.07 -26.91
N SER A 34 9.32 -18.00 -25.57
CA SER A 34 8.05 -18.16 -24.83
C SER A 34 7.06 -17.03 -25.14
N TYR A 35 7.56 -15.80 -25.33
CA TYR A 35 6.74 -14.65 -25.72
C TYR A 35 6.21 -14.79 -27.15
N TYR A 36 7.04 -15.21 -28.10
CA TYR A 36 6.61 -15.43 -29.49
C TYR A 36 5.68 -16.65 -29.64
N LEU A 37 5.90 -17.73 -28.90
CA LEU A 37 4.98 -18.88 -28.85
C LEU A 37 3.61 -18.49 -28.26
N GLY A 38 3.59 -17.61 -27.25
CA GLY A 38 2.36 -17.04 -26.70
C GLY A 38 1.61 -16.18 -27.71
N MET A 39 2.32 -15.36 -28.49
CA MET A 39 1.71 -14.55 -29.56
C MET A 39 1.17 -15.39 -30.72
N VAL A 40 1.89 -16.43 -31.14
CA VAL A 40 1.45 -17.34 -32.21
C VAL A 40 0.25 -18.18 -31.74
N SER A 41 0.26 -18.66 -30.49
CA SER A 41 -0.89 -19.31 -29.84
C SER A 41 -2.12 -18.40 -29.82
N SER A 42 -1.96 -17.15 -29.40
CA SER A 42 -3.06 -16.19 -29.34
C SER A 42 -3.57 -15.78 -30.72
N TRP A 43 -2.70 -15.76 -31.73
CA TRP A 43 -3.05 -15.47 -33.12
C TRP A 43 -3.78 -16.64 -33.81
N ILE A 44 -3.35 -17.88 -33.59
CA ILE A 44 -4.04 -19.09 -34.09
C ILE A 44 -5.42 -19.23 -33.43
N THR A 45 -5.53 -18.94 -32.13
CA THR A 45 -6.83 -18.98 -31.42
C THR A 45 -7.77 -17.86 -31.90
N SER A 46 -7.22 -16.70 -32.27
CA SER A 46 -7.96 -15.58 -32.85
C SER A 46 -8.48 -15.84 -34.28
N GLN A 47 -7.76 -16.64 -35.08
CA GLN A 47 -8.16 -16.98 -36.45
C GLN A 47 -9.28 -18.05 -36.48
N ASN A 48 -9.35 -18.94 -35.48
CA ASN A 48 -10.39 -19.98 -35.41
C ASN A 48 -11.78 -19.48 -34.98
N THR A 49 -11.91 -18.25 -34.49
CA THR A 49 -13.21 -17.65 -34.13
C THR A 49 -13.83 -16.78 -35.23
N SER A 50 -13.18 -16.62 -36.38
CA SER A 50 -13.75 -15.90 -37.53
C SER A 50 -13.64 -16.70 -38.82
N GLN A 51 -14.81 -17.03 -39.38
CA GLN A 51 -15.07 -17.42 -40.76
C GLN A 51 -14.85 -18.89 -41.16
N ASN A 52 -15.99 -19.58 -41.20
CA ASN A 52 -16.37 -20.39 -42.36
C ASN A 52 -16.04 -19.66 -43.67
N GLY A 53 -15.24 -20.29 -44.53
CA GLY A 53 -15.18 -20.00 -45.97
C GLY A 53 -13.80 -19.61 -46.48
N GLY A 54 -13.19 -20.46 -47.31
CA GLY A 54 -12.08 -20.09 -48.19
C GLY A 54 -10.88 -21.02 -48.09
N GLU A 55 -10.86 -22.04 -48.94
CA GLU A 55 -9.77 -23.00 -49.12
C GLU A 55 -8.63 -22.38 -49.97
N GLN A 56 -7.41 -22.89 -49.73
CA GLN A 56 -6.16 -22.70 -50.49
C GLN A 56 -5.33 -21.44 -50.24
N ILE A 57 -4.23 -21.61 -49.51
CA ILE A 57 -2.82 -21.35 -49.90
C ILE A 57 -1.95 -21.62 -48.65
N LEU A 58 -0.98 -22.55 -48.73
CA LEU A 58 0.23 -22.76 -47.89
C LEU A 58 0.48 -24.25 -47.57
N THR A 59 1.12 -25.00 -48.48
CA THR A 59 1.53 -26.39 -48.25
C THR A 59 3.06 -26.60 -48.25
N SER A 60 3.88 -25.56 -48.19
CA SER A 60 5.36 -25.72 -48.19
C SER A 60 6.09 -25.30 -46.90
N SER A 61 5.45 -24.60 -45.95
CA SER A 61 6.07 -24.19 -44.68
C SER A 61 5.75 -25.13 -43.50
N SER A 62 4.74 -25.99 -43.63
CA SER A 62 4.28 -26.94 -42.61
C SER A 62 5.27 -28.10 -42.39
N ASP A 63 5.91 -28.57 -43.46
CA ASP A 63 6.74 -29.79 -43.41
C ASP A 63 8.11 -29.54 -42.77
N THR A 64 8.67 -28.33 -42.94
CA THR A 64 9.93 -27.95 -42.30
C THR A 64 9.76 -27.70 -40.79
N ALA A 65 8.63 -27.11 -40.39
CA ALA A 65 8.30 -26.86 -38.98
C ALA A 65 8.01 -28.17 -38.22
N SER A 66 7.37 -29.14 -38.87
CA SER A 66 7.07 -30.45 -38.25
C SER A 66 8.29 -31.35 -38.07
N VAL A 67 9.32 -31.20 -38.91
CA VAL A 67 10.63 -31.86 -38.70
C VAL A 67 11.38 -31.26 -37.51
N GLN A 68 11.41 -29.93 -37.38
CA GLN A 68 12.08 -29.24 -36.27
C GLN A 68 11.41 -29.48 -34.91
N ILE A 69 10.08 -29.62 -34.87
CA ILE A 69 9.34 -29.97 -33.65
C ILE A 69 9.62 -31.41 -33.20
N ARG A 70 9.86 -32.35 -34.13
CA ARG A 70 10.26 -33.72 -33.77
C ARG A 70 11.64 -33.77 -33.14
N GLU A 71 12.62 -33.09 -33.75
CA GLU A 71 13.99 -33.04 -33.23
C GLU A 71 14.03 -32.43 -31.82
N LEU A 72 13.23 -31.39 -31.58
CA LEU A 72 13.15 -30.75 -30.26
C LEU A 72 12.50 -31.67 -29.20
N ASN A 73 11.49 -32.44 -29.58
CA ASN A 73 10.84 -33.39 -28.67
C ASN A 73 11.74 -34.57 -28.30
N ASP A 74 12.52 -35.07 -29.27
CA ASP A 74 13.51 -36.13 -29.01
C ASP A 74 14.61 -35.67 -28.05
N GLU A 75 15.03 -34.40 -28.15
CA GLU A 75 16.02 -33.80 -27.26
C GLU A 75 15.47 -33.55 -25.84
N ILE A 76 14.18 -33.21 -25.71
CA ILE A 76 13.49 -33.09 -24.42
C ILE A 76 13.38 -34.45 -23.72
N GLU A 77 13.06 -35.53 -24.43
CA GLU A 77 12.98 -36.86 -23.84
C GLU A 77 14.35 -37.41 -23.43
N LYS A 78 15.41 -37.07 -24.18
CA LYS A 78 16.79 -37.35 -23.79
C LYS A 78 17.17 -36.64 -22.48
N LEU A 79 16.79 -35.36 -22.32
CA LEU A 79 17.08 -34.61 -21.10
C LEU A 79 16.28 -35.08 -19.88
N LYS A 80 15.06 -35.60 -20.09
CA LYS A 80 14.25 -36.22 -19.02
C LYS A 80 14.87 -37.52 -18.53
N SER A 81 15.33 -38.38 -19.45
CA SER A 81 16.00 -39.64 -19.09
C SER A 81 17.32 -39.40 -18.34
N GLU A 82 18.13 -38.43 -18.77
CA GLU A 82 19.37 -38.02 -18.07
C GLU A 82 19.13 -37.40 -16.67
N ARG A 83 17.93 -36.89 -16.40
CA ARG A 83 17.53 -36.39 -15.08
C ARG A 83 17.10 -37.52 -14.15
N ILE A 84 16.37 -38.50 -14.68
CA ILE A 84 15.94 -39.69 -13.92
C ILE A 84 17.15 -40.54 -13.49
N GLU A 85 18.19 -40.66 -14.34
CA GLU A 85 19.46 -41.30 -13.96
C GLU A 85 20.24 -40.54 -12.88
N ARG A 86 20.13 -39.21 -12.84
CA ARG A 86 20.77 -38.38 -11.80
C ARG A 86 20.05 -38.42 -10.46
N GLU A 87 18.73 -38.53 -10.46
CA GLU A 87 17.92 -38.61 -9.24
C GLU A 87 17.95 -40.01 -8.61
N SER A 88 18.28 -41.06 -9.38
CA SER A 88 18.49 -42.43 -8.89
C SER A 88 19.91 -42.71 -8.35
N ALA A 89 20.84 -41.75 -8.46
CA ALA A 89 22.24 -41.90 -8.04
C ALA A 89 22.59 -41.25 -6.68
N SER A 90 21.61 -40.84 -5.86
CA SER A 90 21.86 -40.32 -4.50
C SER A 90 21.65 -41.40 -3.43
N PRO A 91 22.60 -41.61 -2.48
CA PRO A 91 22.48 -42.67 -1.48
C PRO A 91 21.43 -42.33 -0.41
N MET A 92 20.50 -43.26 -0.15
CA MET A 92 19.52 -43.19 0.93
C MET A 92 20.20 -43.32 2.29
N ALA A 93 19.86 -42.43 3.22
CA ALA A 93 20.17 -42.55 4.64
C ALA A 93 19.21 -43.55 5.31
N GLU A 94 19.79 -44.56 5.96
CA GLU A 94 19.10 -45.61 6.73
C GLU A 94 18.34 -45.02 7.93
N SER A 95 17.08 -45.42 8.11
CA SER A 95 16.36 -45.29 9.38
C SER A 95 16.21 -46.66 10.03
N SER A 96 16.75 -46.76 11.24
CA SER A 96 16.78 -47.94 12.11
C SER A 96 15.40 -48.31 12.65
N SER A 97 15.12 -49.61 12.60
CA SER A 97 13.97 -50.34 13.16
C SER A 97 13.79 -50.19 14.68
N CYS A 98 12.54 -50.06 15.14
CA CYS A 98 12.14 -50.33 16.53
C CYS A 98 11.80 -51.82 16.73
N PRO A 99 12.15 -52.44 17.88
CA PRO A 99 11.84 -53.83 18.19
C PRO A 99 10.42 -54.02 18.77
N GLU A 100 9.85 -55.19 18.51
CA GLU A 100 8.55 -55.69 18.98
C GLU A 100 8.46 -55.78 20.50
N CYS A 101 7.30 -55.43 21.08
CA CYS A 101 6.95 -55.72 22.48
C CYS A 101 6.19 -57.06 22.58
N PRO A 102 6.51 -57.94 23.54
CA PRO A 102 5.81 -59.20 23.75
C PRO A 102 4.51 -59.03 24.53
N SER A 103 3.57 -59.96 24.30
CA SER A 103 2.26 -60.10 24.91
C SER A 103 2.30 -60.29 26.44
N CYS A 104 1.48 -59.54 27.18
CA CYS A 104 1.25 -59.70 28.62
C CYS A 104 0.43 -60.97 28.92
N SER A 105 1.09 -62.04 29.39
CA SER A 105 0.38 -63.18 29.99
C SER A 105 1.05 -63.80 31.21
N ASP A 106 2.01 -63.14 31.87
CA ASP A 106 2.62 -63.68 33.10
C ASP A 106 3.04 -62.58 34.08
N CYS A 107 2.15 -62.19 35.01
CA CYS A 107 2.61 -61.62 36.29
C CYS A 107 1.55 -61.81 37.41
N PRO A 108 1.82 -62.66 38.42
CA PRO A 108 0.94 -62.88 39.55
C PRO A 108 1.42 -62.08 40.77
N THR A 109 0.83 -60.92 41.03
CA THR A 109 0.52 -60.35 42.36
C THR A 109 0.19 -58.86 42.24
N CYS A 110 -1.11 -58.56 42.23
CA CYS A 110 -1.65 -57.22 42.43
C CYS A 110 -1.61 -56.85 43.91
N GLN A 111 -0.92 -55.76 44.27
CA GLN A 111 -1.43 -54.81 45.27
C GLN A 111 -0.70 -53.47 45.14
N THR A 112 -1.50 -52.41 45.03
CA THR A 112 -1.20 -50.95 45.07
C THR A 112 -0.74 -50.24 43.79
N CYS A 113 -1.65 -49.35 43.33
CA CYS A 113 -1.50 -48.09 42.55
C CYS A 113 -2.54 -48.07 41.41
N GLN A 114 -3.77 -47.56 41.62
CA GLN A 114 -4.18 -46.16 41.47
C GLN A 114 -3.62 -45.48 40.21
N THR A 115 -4.56 -44.93 39.42
CA THR A 115 -4.45 -44.14 38.17
C THR A 115 -4.10 -44.89 36.88
N CYS A 116 -5.11 -45.44 36.21
CA CYS A 116 -5.28 -45.22 34.77
C CYS A 116 -6.76 -45.41 34.37
N PRO A 117 -7.38 -44.43 33.69
CA PRO A 117 -8.77 -44.49 33.27
C PRO A 117 -8.87 -45.11 31.87
N THR A 118 -9.64 -46.19 31.74
CA THR A 118 -10.62 -46.48 30.67
C THR A 118 -10.85 -47.99 30.55
N CYS A 119 -12.03 -48.44 30.95
CA CYS A 119 -12.78 -49.42 30.16
C CYS A 119 -14.28 -49.35 30.51
N PRO A 120 -15.17 -49.61 29.54
CA PRO A 120 -16.52 -49.10 29.52
C PRO A 120 -17.53 -50.08 30.11
N THR A 121 -18.51 -49.57 30.86
CA THR A 121 -19.74 -50.32 31.14
C THR A 121 -20.96 -49.40 31.02
N SER A 122 -21.73 -49.68 29.96
CA SER A 122 -23.20 -49.60 29.88
C SER A 122 -23.90 -48.40 30.51
N SER A 123 -24.29 -47.45 29.66
CA SER A 123 -25.51 -46.67 29.87
C SER A 123 -26.38 -46.74 28.61
N ALA A 124 -27.51 -47.42 28.73
CA ALA A 124 -28.64 -47.24 27.84
C ALA A 124 -29.31 -45.89 28.11
N SER A 125 -29.87 -45.32 27.02
CA SER A 125 -30.84 -44.23 26.93
C SER A 125 -30.46 -42.86 27.51
N SER A 126 -30.12 -41.92 26.63
CA SER A 126 -31.11 -40.93 26.18
C SER A 126 -30.52 -40.10 25.04
N SER A 127 -31.30 -40.02 23.96
CA SER A 127 -31.18 -39.10 22.83
C SER A 127 -30.61 -37.72 23.18
N ILE A 128 -29.60 -37.28 22.43
CA ILE A 128 -29.57 -36.04 21.64
C ILE A 128 -28.34 -36.17 20.72
N THR A 129 -28.59 -36.52 19.46
CA THR A 129 -27.64 -36.25 18.38
C THR A 129 -27.55 -34.73 18.21
N PRO A 130 -26.37 -34.09 18.38
CA PRO A 130 -26.22 -32.72 17.91
C PRO A 130 -26.32 -32.75 16.38
N PRO A 131 -27.02 -31.79 15.76
CA PRO A 131 -27.12 -31.74 14.32
C PRO A 131 -25.72 -31.53 13.72
N ILE A 132 -25.45 -32.32 12.69
CA ILE A 132 -24.34 -32.14 11.76
C ILE A 132 -24.42 -30.72 11.20
N GLY A 133 -23.31 -29.99 11.29
CA GLY A 133 -23.17 -28.65 10.70
C GLY A 133 -23.40 -27.52 11.70
N SER A 134 -22.44 -27.29 12.59
CA SER A 134 -22.25 -25.97 13.20
C SER A 134 -20.78 -25.59 13.12
N TRP A 135 -20.51 -24.42 12.57
CA TRP A 135 -19.23 -23.76 12.75
C TRP A 135 -19.01 -23.60 14.25
N VAL A 136 -17.99 -24.26 14.79
CA VAL A 136 -17.62 -24.07 16.20
C VAL A 136 -16.68 -22.87 16.24
N ALA A 137 -17.23 -21.69 16.53
CA ALA A 137 -16.43 -20.57 16.98
C ALA A 137 -15.76 -20.97 18.30
N GLN A 138 -14.47 -21.31 18.27
CA GLN A 138 -13.71 -21.55 19.50
C GLN A 138 -13.13 -20.22 19.98
N GLY A 139 -13.94 -19.52 20.79
CA GLY A 139 -13.52 -18.37 21.57
C GLY A 139 -13.54 -17.04 20.81
N GLU A 140 -14.09 -16.02 21.46
CA GLU A 140 -13.86 -14.63 21.08
C GLU A 140 -12.43 -14.27 21.48
N VAL A 141 -11.55 -14.06 20.49
CA VAL A 141 -10.29 -13.34 20.72
C VAL A 141 -10.60 -11.87 20.55
N SER A 142 -10.37 -11.07 21.60
CA SER A 142 -10.51 -9.62 21.53
C SER A 142 -9.67 -9.08 20.37
N ALA A 143 -10.31 -8.33 19.46
CA ALA A 143 -9.60 -7.64 18.37
C ALA A 143 -8.47 -6.76 18.91
N THR A 144 -8.65 -6.20 20.12
CA THR A 144 -7.65 -5.40 20.81
C THR A 144 -6.40 -6.21 21.19
N SER A 145 -6.54 -7.45 21.66
CA SER A 145 -5.41 -8.33 21.99
C SER A 145 -4.62 -8.80 20.76
N LEU A 146 -5.28 -8.96 19.62
CA LEU A 146 -4.64 -9.26 18.32
C LEU A 146 -3.88 -8.04 17.75
N LEU A 147 -4.40 -6.83 17.96
CA LEU A 147 -3.81 -5.60 17.44
C LEU A 147 -2.65 -5.08 18.32
N ASN A 148 -2.70 -5.31 19.63
CA ASN A 148 -1.71 -4.82 20.60
C ASN A 148 -0.50 -5.73 20.81
N GLY A 149 -0.43 -6.90 20.16
CA GLY A 149 0.75 -7.77 20.25
C GLY A 149 0.83 -8.66 21.51
N ASP A 150 -0.22 -8.72 22.33
CA ASP A 150 -0.26 -9.55 23.56
C ASP A 150 -0.14 -11.07 23.29
N ILE A 151 -0.32 -11.49 22.02
CA ILE A 151 -0.22 -12.89 21.55
C ILE A 151 1.03 -13.08 20.64
N GLY A 152 2.01 -12.17 20.69
CA GLY A 152 3.31 -12.32 20.00
C GLY A 152 3.34 -11.90 18.52
N PHE A 153 2.29 -11.24 18.02
CA PHE A 153 2.24 -10.65 16.68
C PHE A 153 1.55 -9.27 16.72
N SER A 154 2.21 -8.22 16.22
CA SER A 154 1.61 -6.88 16.02
C SER A 154 1.31 -6.68 14.54
N LEU A 155 0.04 -6.40 14.20
CA LEU A 155 -0.39 -6.13 12.82
C LEU A 155 -0.08 -4.69 12.35
N GLY A 156 0.56 -3.87 13.19
CA GLY A 156 0.95 -2.50 12.82
C GLY A 156 -0.21 -1.52 12.62
N VAL A 157 -1.44 -1.89 13.00
CA VAL A 157 -2.62 -1.01 12.94
C VAL A 157 -2.87 -0.43 14.34
N PRO A 158 -3.05 0.90 14.50
CA PRO A 158 -3.26 1.51 15.81
C PRO A 158 -4.56 1.01 16.46
N PRO A 159 -4.61 0.89 17.81
CA PRO A 159 -5.78 0.43 18.53
C PRO A 159 -7.00 1.32 18.25
N PHE A 160 -8.15 0.70 18.02
CA PHE A 160 -9.42 1.39 17.80
C PHE A 160 -9.85 2.15 19.07
N TYR A 161 -10.03 3.47 18.99
CA TYR A 161 -10.85 4.20 19.95
C TYR A 161 -12.34 3.92 19.67
N PRO A 162 -13.12 3.45 20.67
CA PRO A 162 -14.47 2.98 20.41
C PRO A 162 -15.41 4.17 20.20
N VAL A 163 -16.01 4.24 19.02
CA VAL A 163 -17.30 4.93 18.86
C VAL A 163 -18.38 3.96 19.35
N ALA A 164 -18.65 3.97 20.65
CA ALA A 164 -19.87 3.49 21.33
C ALA A 164 -20.59 2.20 20.84
N ALA A 165 -19.89 1.25 20.22
CA ALA A 165 -20.39 -0.09 19.95
C ALA A 165 -19.26 -1.11 20.24
N PRO A 166 -19.54 -2.19 20.97
CA PRO A 166 -18.56 -3.24 21.21
C PRO A 166 -18.24 -3.94 19.88
N ILE A 167 -16.95 -4.03 19.53
CA ILE A 167 -16.47 -4.86 18.43
C ILE A 167 -16.47 -6.30 18.96
N ASP A 168 -17.62 -6.95 18.84
CA ASP A 168 -17.81 -8.35 19.23
C ASP A 168 -17.58 -9.24 18.00
N ALA A 169 -16.51 -10.06 18.08
CA ALA A 169 -16.13 -11.18 17.21
C ALA A 169 -15.14 -10.93 16.04
N ALA A 170 -13.92 -11.45 16.19
CA ALA A 170 -13.15 -11.99 15.08
C ALA A 170 -13.66 -13.42 14.80
N LEU A 171 -14.10 -13.69 13.56
CA LEU A 171 -14.53 -15.03 13.19
C LEU A 171 -13.29 -15.89 12.91
N VAL A 172 -12.90 -16.72 13.88
CA VAL A 172 -11.85 -17.72 13.73
C VAL A 172 -12.46 -19.00 13.19
N LEU A 173 -12.19 -19.32 11.93
CA LEU A 173 -12.64 -20.56 11.29
C LEU A 173 -11.54 -21.62 11.40
N HIS A 174 -11.75 -22.63 12.25
CA HIS A 174 -10.84 -23.77 12.40
C HIS A 174 -11.40 -25.01 11.66
N HIS A 175 -10.59 -25.64 10.80
CA HIS A 175 -10.99 -26.85 10.09
C HIS A 175 -10.66 -28.10 10.91
N LYS A 176 -11.68 -28.75 11.47
CA LYS A 176 -11.55 -30.11 12.00
C LYS A 176 -11.88 -31.09 10.87
N ALA A 177 -10.94 -31.95 10.54
CA ALA A 177 -11.10 -32.93 9.48
C ALA A 177 -12.25 -33.91 9.79
N SER A 178 -13.31 -33.85 8.98
CA SER A 178 -14.10 -35.02 8.60
C SER A 178 -14.90 -34.68 7.35
N ASP A 179 -14.63 -35.45 6.29
CA ASP A 179 -15.42 -35.70 5.08
C ASP A 179 -16.34 -34.59 4.55
N SER A 180 -15.84 -33.97 3.47
CA SER A 180 -16.63 -33.56 2.31
C SER A 180 -18.00 -32.90 2.58
N ALA A 181 -17.98 -31.68 3.11
CA ALA A 181 -19.04 -30.72 2.82
C ALA A 181 -18.67 -29.96 1.53
N GLN A 182 -19.18 -30.43 0.38
CA GLN A 182 -19.60 -29.46 -0.64
C GLN A 182 -20.71 -28.63 0.02
N ILE A 183 -20.68 -27.32 -0.17
CA ILE A 183 -21.81 -26.44 0.15
C ILE A 183 -23.01 -27.03 -0.61
N GLN A 184 -23.89 -27.73 0.10
CA GLN A 184 -25.11 -28.23 -0.51
C GLN A 184 -25.97 -27.03 -0.86
N ASN A 185 -26.28 -26.90 -2.15
CA ASN A 185 -27.23 -25.94 -2.70
C ASN A 185 -28.55 -25.99 -1.92
N SER A 186 -28.83 -24.97 -1.11
CA SER A 186 -30.18 -24.51 -0.80
C SER A 186 -30.15 -23.10 -0.19
N ASN A 187 -30.64 -22.12 -0.95
CA ASN A 187 -31.24 -20.84 -0.54
C ASN A 187 -30.52 -19.87 0.41
N SER A 188 -29.29 -20.14 0.90
CA SER A 188 -28.63 -19.26 1.88
C SER A 188 -28.08 -17.95 1.30
N LEU A 189 -28.02 -17.83 -0.03
CA LEU A 189 -27.50 -16.66 -0.76
C LEU A 189 -28.56 -15.96 -1.63
N ASP A 190 -29.83 -16.37 -1.52
CA ASP A 190 -30.91 -15.84 -2.36
C ASP A 190 -31.21 -14.38 -2.02
N ASP A 191 -31.11 -14.02 -0.74
CA ASP A 191 -31.27 -12.64 -0.26
C ASP A 191 -29.98 -11.81 -0.40
N CYS A 192 -28.86 -12.43 -0.77
CA CYS A 192 -27.57 -11.76 -0.91
C CYS A 192 -27.44 -11.09 -2.28
N LYS A 193 -27.12 -9.78 -2.28
CA LYS A 193 -26.73 -9.03 -3.49
C LYS A 193 -25.26 -9.15 -3.82
N GLU A 194 -24.44 -9.44 -2.82
CA GLU A 194 -22.99 -9.58 -2.91
C GLU A 194 -22.50 -10.73 -2.03
N VAL A 195 -21.38 -11.34 -2.45
CA VAL A 195 -20.71 -12.44 -1.73
C VAL A 195 -19.21 -12.27 -1.89
N ASP A 196 -18.50 -12.30 -0.77
CA ASP A 196 -17.04 -12.37 -0.71
C ASP A 196 -16.62 -13.82 -0.47
N VAL A 197 -15.66 -14.31 -1.28
CA VAL A 197 -15.19 -15.69 -1.25
C VAL A 197 -13.70 -15.72 -0.91
N VAL A 198 -13.37 -16.36 0.22
CA VAL A 198 -12.00 -16.64 0.65
C VAL A 198 -11.70 -18.11 0.41
N ILE A 199 -10.75 -18.39 -0.48
CA ILE A 199 -10.32 -19.76 -0.78
C ILE A 199 -9.20 -20.14 0.21
N THR A 200 -9.41 -21.21 0.97
CA THR A 200 -8.42 -21.72 1.93
C THR A 200 -8.02 -23.15 1.57
N LYS A 201 -6.83 -23.56 2.01
CA LYS A 201 -6.39 -24.94 1.87
C LYS A 201 -7.09 -25.81 2.91
N ARG A 202 -7.84 -26.81 2.45
CA ARG A 202 -8.68 -27.69 3.27
C ARG A 202 -7.91 -28.41 4.39
N ASP A 203 -6.75 -28.95 4.07
CA ASP A 203 -6.01 -29.86 4.97
C ASP A 203 -4.63 -29.29 5.29
N SER A 204 -4.59 -28.40 6.29
CA SER A 204 -3.34 -27.89 6.87
C SER A 204 -3.46 -27.94 8.40
N PRO A 205 -2.93 -28.99 9.06
CA PRO A 205 -2.94 -29.08 10.52
C PRO A 205 -2.33 -27.82 11.14
N GLY A 206 -3.03 -27.22 12.12
CA GLY A 206 -2.59 -25.99 12.79
C GLY A 206 -2.81 -24.69 12.01
N HIS A 207 -3.55 -24.71 10.89
CA HIS A 207 -3.91 -23.50 10.15
C HIS A 207 -5.17 -22.83 10.74
N CYS A 208 -5.04 -21.58 11.16
CA CYS A 208 -6.14 -20.75 11.62
C CYS A 208 -6.41 -19.63 10.60
N LEU A 209 -7.65 -19.45 10.19
CA LEU A 209 -8.08 -18.26 9.44
C LEU A 209 -8.75 -17.28 10.40
N VAL A 210 -8.20 -16.07 10.47
CA VAL A 210 -8.82 -14.95 11.19
C VAL A 210 -9.35 -13.97 10.16
N VAL A 211 -10.66 -13.70 10.21
CA VAL A 211 -11.31 -12.66 9.40
C VAL A 211 -11.69 -11.52 10.34
N MET A 212 -11.11 -10.34 10.10
CA MET A 212 -11.38 -9.13 10.88
C MET A 212 -12.49 -8.30 10.23
N GLU A 213 -13.18 -7.47 11.00
CA GLU A 213 -14.00 -6.38 10.43
C GLU A 213 -13.09 -5.49 9.57
N HIS A 214 -13.53 -5.15 8.35
CA HIS A 214 -12.69 -4.56 7.30
C HIS A 214 -11.59 -5.45 6.71
N TYR A 215 -11.67 -6.78 6.86
CA TYR A 215 -10.97 -7.77 6.00
C TYR A 215 -11.55 -7.73 4.59
N GLN A 216 -11.57 -6.55 4.00
CA GLN A 216 -11.81 -6.32 2.60
C GLN A 216 -10.41 -6.08 2.05
N SER A 217 -9.77 -7.16 1.60
CA SER A 217 -8.46 -7.17 0.94
C SER A 217 -8.65 -7.21 -0.58
N PHE A 218 -7.70 -6.71 -1.37
CA PHE A 218 -7.74 -6.84 -2.84
C PHE A 218 -7.59 -8.30 -3.30
N ASN A 219 -7.19 -9.17 -2.36
CA ASN A 219 -7.03 -10.61 -2.58
C ASN A 219 -8.31 -11.42 -2.37
N ILE A 220 -9.45 -10.79 -2.04
CA ILE A 220 -10.73 -11.48 -1.81
C ILE A 220 -11.57 -11.41 -3.07
N HIS A 221 -12.05 -12.57 -3.52
CA HIS A 221 -12.90 -12.63 -4.71
C HIS A 221 -14.30 -12.16 -4.37
N ARG A 222 -14.76 -11.12 -5.07
CA ARG A 222 -16.10 -10.56 -4.89
C ARG A 222 -17.01 -10.93 -6.05
N TYR A 223 -18.22 -11.31 -5.70
CA TYR A 223 -19.29 -11.65 -6.63
C TYR A 223 -20.53 -10.80 -6.34
N MET A 224 -21.19 -10.32 -7.39
CA MET A 224 -22.41 -9.50 -7.28
C MET A 224 -23.45 -9.89 -8.32
N ARG A 225 -24.73 -9.74 -7.99
CA ARG A 225 -25.83 -9.96 -8.93
C ARG A 225 -26.09 -8.71 -9.76
N ILE A 226 -25.39 -8.52 -10.88
CA ILE A 226 -25.43 -7.27 -11.65
C ILE A 226 -26.34 -7.36 -12.86
N ASN A 227 -27.14 -6.33 -13.10
CA ASN A 227 -27.91 -6.20 -14.34
C ASN A 227 -27.05 -5.64 -15.47
N ARG A 228 -26.61 -6.48 -16.42
CA ARG A 228 -25.86 -6.02 -17.62
C ARG A 228 -26.72 -5.80 -18.85
N ASP A 229 -28.03 -6.04 -18.77
CA ASP A 229 -28.94 -5.96 -19.91
C ASP A 229 -29.19 -4.52 -20.40
N GLY A 230 -28.67 -3.52 -19.67
CA GLY A 230 -28.65 -2.11 -20.04
C GLY A 230 -27.53 -1.76 -21.02
N ALA A 231 -27.64 -2.14 -22.30
CA ALA A 231 -26.77 -1.62 -23.35
C ALA A 231 -26.82 -0.08 -23.38
N LYS A 232 -25.65 0.56 -23.24
CA LYS A 232 -25.41 2.03 -23.31
C LYS A 232 -26.42 2.87 -22.50
N GLY A 233 -26.26 2.86 -21.18
CA GLY A 233 -26.92 3.82 -20.28
C GLY A 233 -28.06 3.26 -19.41
N GLY A 234 -28.22 1.93 -19.34
CA GLY A 234 -29.17 1.28 -18.42
C GLY A 234 -28.60 1.02 -17.02
N ASP A 235 -29.49 0.90 -16.03
CA ASP A 235 -29.20 0.69 -14.61
C ASP A 235 -28.37 -0.59 -14.37
N ASN A 236 -27.04 -0.45 -14.25
CA ASN A 236 -26.11 -1.54 -13.89
C ASN A 236 -26.21 -1.93 -12.40
N LYS A 237 -27.37 -1.69 -11.77
CA LYS A 237 -27.59 -1.88 -10.34
C LYS A 237 -27.61 -3.36 -10.00
N ALA A 238 -27.24 -3.66 -8.75
CA ALA A 238 -27.35 -4.99 -8.21
C ALA A 238 -28.84 -5.38 -8.05
N SER A 239 -29.22 -6.54 -8.56
CA SER A 239 -30.59 -7.01 -8.60
C SER A 239 -30.71 -8.49 -8.27
N LEU A 240 -31.68 -8.86 -7.43
CA LEU A 240 -31.83 -10.21 -6.89
C LEU A 240 -32.27 -11.23 -7.95
N ASP A 241 -32.87 -10.79 -9.05
CA ASP A 241 -33.27 -11.62 -10.18
C ASP A 241 -32.10 -12.06 -11.08
N LYS A 242 -30.90 -11.52 -10.86
CA LYS A 242 -29.70 -11.86 -11.63
C LYS A 242 -28.83 -12.89 -10.91
N GLY A 243 -28.07 -13.66 -11.68
CA GLY A 243 -27.04 -14.56 -11.16
C GLY A 243 -25.84 -13.79 -10.61
N PHE A 244 -25.07 -14.42 -9.72
CA PHE A 244 -23.81 -13.86 -9.26
C PHE A 244 -22.77 -13.86 -10.38
N GLU A 245 -22.12 -12.72 -10.57
CA GLU A 245 -20.99 -12.56 -11.48
C GLU A 245 -19.77 -12.06 -10.71
N LYS A 246 -18.57 -12.47 -11.15
CA LYS A 246 -17.32 -11.93 -10.61
C LYS A 246 -17.22 -10.45 -10.97
N VAL A 247 -16.87 -9.62 -10.00
CA VAL A 247 -16.72 -8.17 -10.18
C VAL A 247 -15.43 -7.66 -9.57
N GLY A 248 -14.97 -6.51 -10.06
CA GLY A 248 -13.92 -5.75 -9.39
C GLY A 248 -14.41 -5.14 -8.08
N ARG A 249 -13.51 -4.90 -7.15
CA ARG A 249 -13.83 -4.33 -5.83
C ARG A 249 -14.53 -2.97 -5.90
N GLY A 250 -14.21 -2.17 -6.92
CA GLY A 250 -14.74 -0.81 -7.11
C GLY A 250 -16.19 -0.79 -7.57
N LYS A 251 -16.75 -1.96 -7.85
CA LYS A 251 -18.14 -2.11 -8.26
C LYS A 251 -19.06 -2.00 -7.04
N SER A 252 -19.98 -1.06 -7.10
CA SER A 252 -20.98 -0.78 -6.07
C SER A 252 -22.34 -1.36 -6.43
N THR A 253 -23.22 -1.50 -5.43
CA THR A 253 -24.59 -2.02 -5.62
C THR A 253 -25.47 -1.09 -6.47
N ASP A 254 -25.12 0.18 -6.57
CA ASP A 254 -25.75 1.16 -7.47
C ASP A 254 -25.27 1.05 -8.94
N GLY A 255 -24.35 0.14 -9.23
CA GLY A 255 -23.78 -0.08 -10.55
C GLY A 255 -22.59 0.80 -10.90
N SER A 256 -22.23 1.76 -10.04
CA SER A 256 -21.01 2.56 -10.19
C SER A 256 -19.77 1.68 -10.12
N ASP A 257 -18.76 2.04 -10.90
CA ASP A 257 -17.45 1.37 -10.88
C ASP A 257 -16.37 2.42 -10.68
N GLN A 258 -15.78 2.39 -9.48
CA GLN A 258 -14.76 3.33 -9.05
C GLN A 258 -13.35 2.92 -9.52
N PHE A 259 -13.16 1.66 -9.96
CA PHE A 259 -11.85 1.08 -10.30
C PHE A 259 -11.82 0.59 -11.75
N LYS A 260 -12.20 1.48 -12.68
CA LYS A 260 -12.09 1.19 -14.11
C LYS A 260 -10.64 0.94 -14.48
N SER A 261 -10.41 -0.06 -15.34
CA SER A 261 -9.09 -0.27 -15.94
C SER A 261 -8.75 0.87 -16.91
N PRO A 262 -7.47 1.27 -17.00
CA PRO A 262 -7.00 2.20 -18.02
C PRO A 262 -7.30 1.69 -19.43
N ASP A 263 -7.81 2.58 -20.28
CA ASP A 263 -7.93 2.30 -21.71
C ASP A 263 -6.55 2.30 -22.38
N ILE A 264 -6.49 1.74 -23.59
CA ILE A 264 -5.25 1.61 -24.37
C ILE A 264 -4.59 2.98 -24.62
N GLY A 265 -5.36 4.06 -24.73
CA GLY A 265 -4.82 5.41 -24.93
C GLY A 265 -4.07 5.90 -23.70
N THR A 266 -4.67 5.72 -22.53
CA THR A 266 -4.08 6.05 -21.22
C THR A 266 -2.81 5.24 -20.98
N GLN A 267 -2.84 3.94 -21.25
CA GLN A 267 -1.67 3.05 -21.12
C GLN A 267 -0.53 3.50 -22.03
N LYS A 268 -0.82 3.81 -23.31
CA LYS A 268 0.20 4.29 -24.26
C LYS A 268 0.83 5.60 -23.82
N GLU A 269 0.05 6.51 -23.24
CA GLU A 269 0.58 7.78 -22.75
C GLU A 269 1.49 7.59 -21.54
N HIS A 270 1.07 6.76 -20.57
CA HIS A 270 1.92 6.39 -19.44
C HIS A 270 3.20 5.67 -19.87
N TRP A 271 3.15 4.77 -20.86
CA TRP A 271 4.36 4.14 -21.40
C TRP A 271 5.34 5.14 -22.00
N LYS A 272 4.88 6.19 -22.69
CA LYS A 272 5.78 7.26 -23.15
C LYS A 272 6.45 7.96 -21.97
N GLN A 273 5.71 8.22 -20.90
CA GLN A 273 6.25 8.85 -19.69
C GLN A 273 7.29 7.95 -19.02
N LEU A 274 7.06 6.63 -18.98
CA LEU A 274 8.03 5.66 -18.48
C LEU A 274 9.29 5.60 -19.35
N VAL A 275 9.14 5.56 -20.67
CA VAL A 275 10.30 5.59 -21.59
C VAL A 275 11.12 6.85 -21.36
N GLN A 276 10.47 8.01 -21.34
CA GLN A 276 11.13 9.28 -21.03
C GLN A 276 11.81 9.25 -19.66
N TYR A 277 11.18 8.70 -18.63
CA TYR A 277 11.75 8.57 -17.30
C TYR A 277 13.02 7.70 -17.31
N PHE A 278 12.95 6.49 -17.88
CA PHE A 278 14.07 5.56 -17.89
C PHE A 278 15.22 6.01 -18.82
N ASP A 279 14.91 6.63 -19.96
CA ASP A 279 15.91 7.18 -20.88
C ASP A 279 16.76 8.28 -20.21
N ASN A 280 16.20 9.00 -19.24
CA ASN A 280 16.88 10.08 -18.53
C ASN A 280 17.30 9.69 -17.10
N PHE A 281 17.01 8.46 -16.66
CA PHE A 281 17.11 8.08 -15.24
C PHE A 281 18.53 8.21 -14.68
N GLU A 282 19.55 7.76 -15.41
CA GLU A 282 20.93 7.83 -14.94
C GLU A 282 21.41 9.28 -14.77
N GLU A 283 21.19 10.14 -15.78
CA GLU A 283 21.60 11.54 -15.76
C GLU A 283 20.89 12.30 -14.63
N VAL A 284 19.55 12.17 -14.55
CA VAL A 284 18.75 12.95 -13.60
C VAL A 284 18.91 12.43 -12.18
N SER A 285 19.11 11.12 -11.98
CA SER A 285 19.41 10.56 -10.65
C SER A 285 20.80 10.95 -10.16
N ALA A 286 21.80 11.09 -11.05
CA ALA A 286 23.10 11.60 -10.66
C ALA A 286 23.04 13.06 -10.19
N LEU A 287 22.23 13.90 -10.85
CA LEU A 287 21.99 15.28 -10.44
C LEU A 287 21.27 15.36 -9.09
N LEU A 288 20.27 14.50 -8.89
CA LEU A 288 19.55 14.38 -7.62
C LEU A 288 20.50 13.95 -6.50
N ASP A 289 21.26 12.88 -6.69
CA ASP A 289 22.19 12.33 -5.71
C ASP A 289 23.25 13.36 -5.30
N ALA A 290 23.76 14.16 -6.25
CA ALA A 290 24.70 15.23 -5.97
C ALA A 290 24.12 16.32 -5.05
N LYS A 291 22.80 16.53 -5.05
CA LYS A 291 22.11 17.42 -4.11
C LYS A 291 21.83 16.72 -2.78
N LEU A 292 21.32 15.48 -2.82
CA LEU A 292 21.01 14.70 -1.61
C LEU A 292 22.23 14.51 -0.72
N LYS A 293 23.40 14.19 -1.27
CA LYS A 293 24.67 14.07 -0.53
C LYS A 293 25.09 15.32 0.25
N LYS A 294 24.55 16.50 -0.10
CA LYS A 294 24.86 17.76 0.61
C LYS A 294 23.93 18.03 1.78
N ILE A 295 22.75 17.42 1.80
CA ILE A 295 21.69 17.72 2.75
C ILE A 295 21.36 16.56 3.68
N VAL A 296 21.65 15.33 3.26
CA VAL A 296 21.35 14.13 4.03
C VAL A 296 22.53 13.80 4.95
N ASP A 297 22.21 13.55 6.22
CA ASP A 297 23.15 12.98 7.18
C ASP A 297 23.44 11.51 6.81
N PRO A 298 24.71 11.14 6.52
CA PRO A 298 25.05 9.77 6.15
C PRO A 298 24.82 8.74 7.25
N THR A 299 24.63 9.12 8.53
CA THR A 299 24.36 8.14 9.59
C THR A 299 22.94 7.60 9.53
N ASN A 300 21.99 8.44 9.16
CA ASN A 300 20.56 8.10 9.18
C ASN A 300 20.01 7.91 7.77
N ASN A 301 20.62 8.56 6.79
CA ASN A 301 20.31 8.43 5.37
C ASN A 301 18.84 8.79 5.02
N ASP A 302 18.25 9.67 5.82
CA ASP A 302 16.86 10.13 5.66
C ASP A 302 16.79 11.43 4.86
N VAL A 303 15.95 11.45 3.83
CA VAL A 303 15.57 12.65 3.08
C VAL A 303 14.08 12.90 3.21
N ILE A 304 13.71 14.18 3.29
CA ILE A 304 12.33 14.62 3.21
C ILE A 304 12.04 15.12 1.80
N VAL A 305 11.12 14.48 1.10
CA VAL A 305 10.75 14.78 -0.28
C VAL A 305 9.38 15.47 -0.29
N MET A 306 9.31 16.62 -0.95
CA MET A 306 8.07 17.34 -1.23
C MET A 306 7.97 17.63 -2.72
N VAL A 307 6.75 17.83 -3.23
CA VAL A 307 6.51 18.29 -4.60
C VAL A 307 5.68 19.57 -4.56
N ALA A 308 6.09 20.59 -5.31
CA ALA A 308 5.40 21.87 -5.35
C ALA A 308 5.37 22.46 -6.76
N ASN A 309 4.28 23.17 -7.04
CA ASN A 309 4.11 24.01 -8.22
C ASN A 309 3.63 25.40 -7.81
N ALA A 310 3.59 26.33 -8.77
CA ALA A 310 3.27 27.73 -8.53
C ALA A 310 1.87 27.92 -7.92
N GLY A 311 0.95 26.97 -8.14
CA GLY A 311 -0.41 27.03 -7.62
C GLY A 311 -0.54 26.80 -6.10
N VAL A 312 0.43 26.12 -5.49
CA VAL A 312 0.38 25.76 -4.05
C VAL A 312 1.58 26.29 -3.27
N ILE A 313 2.35 27.21 -3.86
CA ILE A 313 3.62 27.65 -3.28
C ILE A 313 3.43 28.44 -1.98
N GLU A 314 2.30 29.12 -1.80
CA GLU A 314 1.93 29.76 -0.53
C GLU A 314 1.80 28.76 0.64
N LEU A 315 1.32 27.54 0.37
CA LEU A 315 1.22 26.48 1.39
C LEU A 315 2.62 25.99 1.78
N LEU A 316 3.51 25.77 0.81
CA LEU A 316 4.91 25.43 1.09
C LEU A 316 5.62 26.54 1.88
N THR A 317 5.39 27.79 1.48
CA THR A 317 5.95 28.98 2.16
C THR A 317 5.44 29.03 3.59
N ASN A 318 4.14 28.81 3.80
CA ASN A 318 3.54 28.71 5.12
C ASN A 318 4.19 27.60 5.97
N PHE A 319 4.36 26.40 5.42
CA PHE A 319 5.04 25.30 6.10
C PHE A 319 6.45 25.72 6.55
N VAL A 320 7.25 26.32 5.67
CA VAL A 320 8.61 26.77 6.01
C VAL A 320 8.59 27.84 7.10
N CYS A 321 7.72 28.85 6.99
CA CYS A 321 7.60 29.90 8.01
C CYS A 321 7.15 29.35 9.37
N SER A 322 6.19 28.41 9.36
CA SER A 322 5.64 27.72 10.53
C SER A 322 6.68 26.82 11.21
N ALA A 323 7.50 26.10 10.45
CA ALA A 323 8.58 25.29 11.00
C ALA A 323 9.71 26.15 11.59
N ARG A 324 10.05 27.27 10.93
CA ARG A 324 11.06 28.23 11.40
C ARG A 324 10.66 28.95 12.69
N SER A 325 9.39 29.35 12.82
CA SER A 325 8.90 29.98 14.06
C SER A 325 9.02 29.04 15.27
N ARG A 326 9.09 27.72 15.02
CA ARG A 326 9.31 26.66 16.01
C ARG A 326 10.77 26.17 16.10
N ASN A 327 11.69 26.82 15.40
CA ASN A 327 13.12 26.46 15.36
C ASN A 327 13.37 24.99 14.95
N LEU A 328 12.58 24.49 14.00
CA LEU A 328 12.75 23.15 13.44
C LEU A 328 13.78 23.15 12.31
N ASP A 329 14.56 22.07 12.21
CA ASP A 329 15.52 21.89 11.14
C ASP A 329 14.81 21.45 9.84
N LEU A 330 15.16 22.12 8.75
CA LEU A 330 14.64 21.86 7.41
C LEU A 330 15.76 21.50 6.42
N SER A 331 16.98 21.29 6.93
CA SER A 331 18.19 21.11 6.14
C SER A 331 18.11 19.91 5.19
N ASN A 332 17.43 18.84 5.60
CA ASN A 332 17.26 17.58 4.88
C ASN A 332 16.03 17.54 3.94
N ILE A 333 15.40 18.69 3.69
CA ILE A 333 14.26 18.81 2.77
C ILE A 333 14.75 19.08 1.34
N ILE A 334 14.25 18.28 0.40
CA ILE A 334 14.32 18.54 -1.03
C ILE A 334 12.92 18.71 -1.62
N VAL A 335 12.74 19.77 -2.39
CA VAL A 335 11.48 20.07 -3.06
C VAL A 335 11.63 19.87 -4.56
N PHE A 336 10.84 18.95 -5.09
CA PHE A 336 10.67 18.73 -6.52
C PHE A 336 9.78 19.85 -7.08
N ALA A 337 10.42 20.93 -7.53
CA ALA A 337 9.77 22.10 -8.08
C ALA A 337 9.46 21.85 -9.56
N THR A 338 8.19 22.01 -9.94
CA THR A 338 7.76 21.69 -11.31
C THR A 338 7.81 22.87 -12.29
N ASP A 339 8.14 24.06 -11.82
CA ASP A 339 8.22 25.28 -12.62
C ASP A 339 9.27 26.24 -12.08
N ASP A 340 9.72 27.17 -12.93
CA ASP A 340 10.76 28.13 -12.59
C ASP A 340 10.40 29.00 -11.38
N VAL A 341 9.14 29.42 -11.28
CA VAL A 341 8.64 30.27 -10.19
C VAL A 341 8.76 29.55 -8.85
N SER A 342 8.28 28.30 -8.79
CA SER A 342 8.40 27.46 -7.61
C SER A 342 9.85 27.23 -7.23
N ARG A 343 10.74 27.00 -8.21
CA ARG A 343 12.17 26.82 -7.96
C ARG A 343 12.78 28.05 -7.30
N GLU A 344 12.48 29.24 -7.81
CA GLU A 344 12.98 30.50 -7.25
C GLU A 344 12.46 30.74 -5.82
N VAL A 345 11.19 30.43 -5.55
CA VAL A 345 10.62 30.53 -4.21
C VAL A 345 11.27 29.52 -3.26
N VAL A 346 11.41 28.26 -3.66
CA VAL A 346 12.06 27.20 -2.85
C VAL A 346 13.50 27.60 -2.49
N ASP A 347 14.28 28.05 -3.47
CA ASP A 347 15.65 28.51 -3.26
C ASP A 347 15.68 29.74 -2.33
N GLY A 348 14.75 30.68 -2.50
CA GLY A 348 14.59 31.85 -1.63
C GLY A 348 14.19 31.52 -0.20
N LEU A 349 13.44 30.43 -0.04
CA LEU A 349 13.11 29.86 1.26
C LEU A 349 14.28 29.09 1.87
N GLY A 350 15.45 29.00 1.22
CA GLY A 350 16.62 28.32 1.75
C GLY A 350 16.49 26.80 1.82
N LEU A 351 15.54 26.23 1.07
CA LEU A 351 15.41 24.78 0.87
C LEU A 351 16.19 24.35 -0.38
N THR A 352 16.44 23.05 -0.52
CA THR A 352 17.03 22.53 -1.76
C THR A 352 15.94 22.28 -2.80
N SER A 353 15.95 23.05 -3.89
CA SER A 353 15.11 22.74 -5.06
C SER A 353 15.72 21.66 -5.95
N PHE A 354 14.87 20.84 -6.55
CA PHE A 354 15.21 19.94 -7.64
C PHE A 354 14.21 20.09 -8.78
N ASP A 355 14.74 20.36 -9.96
CA ASP A 355 13.98 20.33 -11.20
C ASP A 355 14.40 19.08 -11.96
N GLY A 356 13.53 18.08 -11.98
CA GLY A 356 13.76 16.84 -12.73
C GLY A 356 13.62 17.03 -14.25
N GLY A 357 13.24 18.23 -14.71
CA GLY A 357 13.29 18.65 -16.11
C GLY A 357 12.77 17.60 -17.08
N LYS A 358 13.69 17.03 -17.87
CA LYS A 358 13.41 16.01 -18.89
C LYS A 358 12.84 14.69 -18.34
N SER A 359 12.94 14.40 -17.05
CA SER A 359 12.34 13.21 -16.43
C SER A 359 10.85 13.38 -16.10
N PHE A 360 10.35 14.62 -16.10
CA PHE A 360 8.94 14.89 -15.92
C PHE A 360 8.25 15.06 -17.27
N ALA A 361 7.08 14.44 -17.45
CA ALA A 361 6.14 14.91 -18.45
C ALA A 361 5.84 16.40 -18.15
N PRO A 362 5.70 17.29 -19.15
CA PRO A 362 5.64 18.74 -18.94
C PRO A 362 4.61 19.08 -17.86
N PRO A 363 5.07 19.50 -16.68
CA PRO A 363 4.21 19.63 -15.53
C PRO A 363 3.35 20.89 -15.65
N PRO A 364 2.18 20.91 -14.99
CA PRO A 364 1.25 22.03 -15.08
C PRO A 364 1.69 23.18 -14.16
N GLN A 365 1.58 24.42 -14.65
CA GLN A 365 1.90 25.64 -13.89
C GLN A 365 0.73 26.13 -13.00
N GLU A 366 -0.48 25.62 -13.22
CA GLU A 366 -1.69 25.97 -12.45
C GLU A 366 -1.88 25.03 -11.25
N GLU A 367 -2.67 25.45 -10.25
CA GLU A 367 -3.16 24.58 -9.19
C GLU A 367 -4.21 23.59 -9.69
N ALA A 368 -4.36 22.47 -8.97
CA ALA A 368 -5.50 21.59 -9.17
C ALA A 368 -6.75 22.30 -8.63
N ARG A 369 -7.75 22.51 -9.50
CA ARG A 369 -9.04 23.11 -9.15
C ARG A 369 -9.92 22.13 -8.38
N ALA A 370 -9.70 20.83 -8.58
CA ALA A 370 -10.39 19.77 -7.85
C ALA A 370 -9.52 18.52 -7.73
N TYR A 371 -9.75 17.73 -6.67
CA TYR A 371 -9.16 16.40 -6.53
C TYR A 371 -9.47 15.55 -7.76
N GLY A 372 -8.42 15.05 -8.42
CA GLY A 372 -8.55 14.20 -9.60
C GLY A 372 -8.50 14.90 -10.96
N ASP A 373 -8.28 16.20 -11.05
CA ASP A 373 -8.17 16.87 -12.36
C ASP A 373 -6.86 16.55 -13.13
N GLN A 374 -6.71 17.10 -14.34
CA GLN A 374 -5.53 16.85 -15.20
C GLN A 374 -4.23 17.41 -14.61
N THR A 375 -4.32 18.51 -13.85
CA THR A 375 -3.18 19.10 -13.15
C THR A 375 -2.76 18.17 -12.00
N PHE A 376 -3.72 17.75 -11.18
CA PHE A 376 -3.56 16.79 -10.09
C PHE A 376 -2.91 15.50 -10.59
N ARG A 377 -3.40 14.95 -11.71
CA ARG A 377 -2.85 13.73 -12.33
C ARG A 377 -1.35 13.83 -12.65
N LYS A 378 -0.91 14.95 -13.24
CA LYS A 378 0.51 15.18 -13.53
C LYS A 378 1.33 15.35 -12.25
N MET A 379 0.81 16.08 -11.27
CA MET A 379 1.47 16.23 -9.97
C MET A 379 1.62 14.89 -9.22
N MET A 380 0.63 13.99 -9.34
CA MET A 380 0.72 12.65 -8.78
C MET A 380 1.79 11.80 -9.46
N TYR A 381 2.01 11.93 -10.76
CA TYR A 381 3.13 11.26 -11.43
C TYR A 381 4.48 11.78 -10.92
N VAL A 382 4.63 13.10 -10.79
CA VAL A 382 5.85 13.71 -10.21
C VAL A 382 6.08 13.21 -8.78
N LYS A 383 5.02 13.09 -7.98
CA LYS A 383 5.06 12.50 -6.64
C LYS A 383 5.61 11.07 -6.65
N VAL A 384 5.09 10.20 -7.51
CA VAL A 384 5.60 8.81 -7.64
C VAL A 384 7.07 8.81 -8.06
N VAL A 385 7.43 9.56 -9.10
CA VAL A 385 8.81 9.61 -9.62
C VAL A 385 9.79 10.16 -8.57
N SER A 386 9.41 11.21 -7.85
CA SER A 386 10.27 11.84 -6.85
C SER A 386 10.70 10.88 -5.74
N VAL A 387 9.74 10.13 -5.19
CA VAL A 387 10.00 9.13 -4.15
C VAL A 387 10.72 7.93 -4.73
N HIS A 388 10.34 7.45 -5.92
CA HIS A 388 11.04 6.33 -6.57
C HIS A 388 12.51 6.65 -6.81
N MET A 389 12.85 7.84 -7.30
CA MET A 389 14.23 8.26 -7.55
C MET A 389 15.05 8.32 -6.27
N ALA A 390 14.56 9.00 -5.24
CA ALA A 390 15.26 9.11 -3.96
C ALA A 390 15.48 7.73 -3.32
N LEU A 391 14.46 6.88 -3.33
CA LEU A 391 14.55 5.52 -2.80
C LEU A 391 15.50 4.64 -3.63
N SER A 392 15.54 4.79 -4.96
CA SER A 392 16.44 4.04 -5.85
C SER A 392 17.92 4.41 -5.66
N LEU A 393 18.19 5.62 -5.17
CA LEU A 393 19.53 6.08 -4.80
C LEU A 393 19.99 5.57 -3.42
N GLY A 394 19.15 4.84 -2.71
CA GLY A 394 19.51 4.22 -1.43
C GLY A 394 19.03 4.97 -0.19
N TYR A 395 18.34 6.10 -0.34
CA TYR A 395 17.89 6.93 0.79
C TYR A 395 16.57 6.41 1.40
N ASN A 396 16.42 6.53 2.72
CA ASN A 396 15.11 6.45 3.35
C ASN A 396 14.34 7.74 3.01
N VAL A 397 13.05 7.62 2.72
CA VAL A 397 12.27 8.76 2.20
C VAL A 397 11.09 9.03 3.11
N LEU A 398 11.03 10.22 3.70
CA LEU A 398 9.79 10.78 4.22
C LEU A 398 9.17 11.66 3.15
N PHE A 399 8.04 11.24 2.59
CA PHE A 399 7.28 12.08 1.70
C PHE A 399 6.23 12.87 2.49
N GLN A 400 6.09 14.16 2.19
CA GLN A 400 4.94 14.94 2.65
C GLN A 400 4.38 15.88 1.59
N ASP A 401 3.07 16.11 1.62
CA ASP A 401 2.41 17.17 0.87
C ASP A 401 2.68 18.55 1.52
N VAL A 402 2.43 19.64 0.78
CA VAL A 402 2.77 21.02 1.19
C VAL A 402 1.81 21.61 2.23
N ASP A 403 0.72 20.93 2.53
CA ASP A 403 -0.35 21.30 3.46
C ASP A 403 -0.25 20.61 4.82
N VAL A 404 0.95 20.14 5.14
CA VAL A 404 1.34 19.65 6.46
C VAL A 404 2.01 20.78 7.24
N THR A 405 1.70 20.91 8.53
CA THR A 405 2.47 21.73 9.48
C THR A 405 3.09 20.85 10.55
N TRP A 406 4.28 21.23 11.01
CA TRP A 406 5.00 20.50 12.05
C TRP A 406 4.92 21.25 13.37
N GLN A 407 4.70 20.49 14.43
CA GLN A 407 4.85 20.96 15.80
C GLN A 407 6.16 20.44 16.42
N GLU A 408 6.66 19.32 15.89
CA GLU A 408 7.92 18.64 16.24
C GLU A 408 8.53 18.04 14.98
N ASP A 409 9.83 17.71 15.00
CA ASP A 409 10.50 17.04 13.89
C ASP A 409 9.99 15.59 13.76
N PRO A 410 9.30 15.23 12.65
CA PRO A 410 8.73 13.90 12.50
C PRO A 410 9.79 12.81 12.36
N LEU A 411 10.97 13.10 11.79
CA LEU A 411 12.03 12.10 11.69
C LEU A 411 12.66 11.82 13.05
N ALA A 412 12.87 12.85 13.87
CA ALA A 412 13.32 12.66 15.25
C ALA A 412 12.31 11.82 16.05
N TRP A 413 11.01 12.09 15.87
CA TRP A 413 9.96 11.30 16.50
C TRP A 413 9.96 9.85 16.00
N LEU A 414 10.00 9.62 14.68
CA LEU A 414 10.00 8.28 14.09
C LEU A 414 11.20 7.44 14.52
N ARG A 415 12.38 8.04 14.68
CA ARG A 415 13.57 7.32 15.16
C ARG A 415 13.48 6.96 16.64
N SER A 416 12.84 7.80 17.46
CA SER A 416 12.75 7.60 18.92
C SER A 416 11.56 6.74 19.36
N ASN A 417 10.48 6.70 18.57
CA ASN A 417 9.22 6.03 18.92
C ASN A 417 8.92 4.82 18.01
N GLN A 418 9.96 4.24 17.41
CA GLN A 418 9.83 3.07 16.55
C GLN A 418 9.61 1.80 17.36
N GLU A 419 8.36 1.37 17.46
CA GLU A 419 7.97 0.10 18.09
C GLU A 419 8.07 -1.08 17.11
N GLY A 420 9.26 -1.60 16.88
CA GLY A 420 9.48 -2.77 16.01
C GLY A 420 9.99 -2.42 14.62
N ASP A 421 10.20 -3.44 13.79
CA ASP A 421 10.89 -3.33 12.51
C ASP A 421 9.89 -3.24 11.34
N PHE A 422 9.27 -2.07 11.18
CA PHE A 422 8.42 -1.79 10.00
C PHE A 422 9.24 -1.22 8.85
N ASP A 423 8.86 -1.63 7.63
CA ASP A 423 9.43 -1.17 6.36
C ASP A 423 8.88 0.21 5.98
N VAL A 424 7.60 0.47 6.28
CA VAL A 424 6.87 1.67 5.86
C VAL A 424 5.94 2.18 6.96
N TYR A 425 5.75 3.50 7.01
CA TYR A 425 4.88 4.19 7.97
C TYR A 425 3.98 5.15 7.22
N PHE A 426 2.68 5.12 7.49
CA PHE A 426 1.70 5.98 6.84
C PHE A 426 0.85 6.69 7.87
N GLU A 427 0.56 7.97 7.67
CA GLU A 427 -0.52 8.64 8.41
C GLU A 427 -1.85 7.89 8.19
N ASP A 428 -2.67 7.76 9.24
CA ASP A 428 -4.03 7.21 9.13
C ASP A 428 -4.99 8.26 8.56
N ASP A 429 -5.47 8.03 7.32
CA ASP A 429 -6.42 8.90 6.64
C ASP A 429 -7.76 9.03 7.39
N GLY A 430 -8.15 7.99 8.15
CA GLY A 430 -9.43 7.92 8.82
C GLY A 430 -10.61 7.50 7.93
N ALA A 431 -10.45 7.41 6.59
CA ALA A 431 -11.49 6.91 5.71
C ALA A 431 -11.55 5.38 5.73
N ARG A 432 -12.50 4.83 6.49
CA ARG A 432 -12.77 3.38 6.58
C ARG A 432 -13.66 2.85 5.46
N SER A 433 -13.58 3.44 4.27
CA SER A 433 -14.33 2.97 3.10
C SER A 433 -13.60 1.81 2.42
N LEU A 434 -14.36 1.00 1.66
CA LEU A 434 -13.85 -0.05 0.78
C LEU A 434 -12.68 0.41 -0.10
N ARG A 435 -12.65 1.69 -0.46
CA ARG A 435 -11.65 2.29 -1.35
C ARG A 435 -10.24 2.32 -0.78
N TYR A 436 -10.11 2.47 0.53
CA TYR A 436 -8.81 2.65 1.19
C TYR A 436 -8.47 1.52 2.18
N ALA A 437 -9.38 0.56 2.37
CA ALA A 437 -9.12 -0.62 3.18
C ALA A 437 -8.03 -1.54 2.58
N PRO A 438 -7.31 -2.30 3.40
CA PRO A 438 -7.47 -2.39 4.86
C PRO A 438 -6.74 -1.28 5.64
N TRP A 439 -5.78 -0.61 5.00
CA TRP A 439 -4.82 0.24 5.72
C TRP A 439 -5.34 1.64 6.04
N SER A 440 -6.23 2.19 5.21
CA SER A 440 -6.57 3.63 5.23
C SER A 440 -5.33 4.52 5.25
N ALA A 441 -4.26 4.10 4.54
CA ALA A 441 -3.00 4.81 4.52
C ALA A 441 -3.15 6.13 3.76
N ASN A 442 -2.96 7.26 4.44
CA ASN A 442 -2.94 8.57 3.80
C ASN A 442 -1.64 8.72 3.00
N SER A 443 -1.75 9.12 1.74
CA SER A 443 -0.57 9.25 0.88
C SER A 443 0.06 10.64 0.87
N GLY A 444 -0.44 11.58 1.66
CA GLY A 444 0.14 12.92 1.83
C GLY A 444 1.16 13.02 2.96
N PHE A 445 1.32 11.98 3.79
CA PHE A 445 2.42 11.87 4.74
C PHE A 445 2.81 10.42 4.98
N TYR A 446 4.02 10.02 4.59
CA TYR A 446 4.51 8.65 4.79
C TYR A 446 6.04 8.55 4.80
N TYR A 447 6.57 7.55 5.49
CA TYR A 447 7.99 7.26 5.60
C TYR A 447 8.31 5.85 5.09
N LEU A 448 9.32 5.73 4.24
CA LEU A 448 9.81 4.49 3.65
C LEU A 448 11.26 4.27 4.08
N LYS A 449 11.55 3.16 4.74
CA LYS A 449 12.94 2.71 4.92
C LYS A 449 13.44 2.12 3.60
N HIS A 450 14.66 2.44 3.19
CA HIS A 450 15.26 1.86 2.00
C HIS A 450 15.58 0.38 2.22
N ASN A 451 14.87 -0.49 1.50
CA ASN A 451 15.17 -1.91 1.42
C ASN A 451 14.54 -2.52 0.17
N ARG A 452 14.80 -3.82 -0.08
CA ARG A 452 14.30 -4.51 -1.28
C ARG A 452 12.77 -4.51 -1.41
N ARG A 453 12.04 -4.57 -0.29
CA ARG A 453 10.56 -4.60 -0.30
C ARG A 453 10.00 -3.24 -0.65
N THR A 454 10.51 -2.17 -0.03
CA THR A 454 10.05 -0.80 -0.32
C THR A 454 10.47 -0.34 -1.71
N SER A 455 11.67 -0.70 -2.17
CA SER A 455 12.07 -0.46 -3.56
C SER A 455 11.11 -1.15 -4.52
N TYR A 456 10.77 -2.42 -4.27
CA TYR A 456 9.84 -3.14 -5.15
C TYR A 456 8.43 -2.54 -5.13
N LEU A 457 7.92 -2.14 -3.96
CA LEU A 457 6.64 -1.43 -3.83
C LEU A 457 6.60 -0.17 -4.71
N MET A 458 7.61 0.70 -4.58
CA MET A 458 7.63 1.98 -5.30
C MET A 458 7.91 1.80 -6.79
N THR A 459 8.70 0.81 -7.18
CA THR A 459 8.86 0.44 -8.59
C THR A 459 7.53 -0.04 -9.17
N ASN A 460 6.75 -0.85 -8.44
CA ASN A 460 5.44 -1.29 -8.91
C ASN A 460 4.46 -0.11 -9.02
N LEU A 461 4.47 0.82 -8.06
CA LEU A 461 3.66 2.04 -8.15
C LEU A 461 4.00 2.90 -9.37
N LEU A 462 5.27 2.98 -9.75
CA LEU A 462 5.72 3.65 -10.97
C LEU A 462 5.12 2.99 -12.23
N TYR A 463 5.17 1.65 -12.31
CA TYR A 463 4.58 0.90 -13.42
C TYR A 463 3.06 0.95 -13.45
N GLU A 464 2.40 1.15 -12.30
CA GLU A 464 0.95 1.21 -12.15
C GLU A 464 0.42 2.67 -12.10
N SER A 465 1.22 3.66 -12.53
CA SER A 465 0.83 5.07 -12.43
C SER A 465 -0.29 5.47 -13.41
N ASP A 466 -0.57 4.68 -14.45
CA ASP A 466 -1.77 4.84 -15.28
C ASP A 466 -3.07 4.58 -14.49
N ASN A 467 -3.06 3.65 -13.53
CA ASN A 467 -4.17 3.44 -12.61
C ASN A 467 -4.44 4.67 -11.73
N ILE A 468 -3.42 5.48 -11.42
CA ILE A 468 -3.61 6.75 -10.69
C ILE A 468 -4.42 7.73 -11.54
N LEU A 469 -4.20 7.74 -12.85
CA LEU A 469 -4.95 8.59 -13.77
C LEU A 469 -6.43 8.23 -13.74
N VAL A 470 -6.77 6.95 -13.86
CA VAL A 470 -8.17 6.49 -13.97
C VAL A 470 -8.90 6.51 -12.64
N SER A 471 -8.22 6.12 -11.56
CA SER A 471 -8.77 6.19 -10.20
C SER A 471 -8.86 7.62 -9.67
N HIS A 472 -8.13 8.55 -10.29
CA HIS A 472 -7.97 9.93 -9.82
C HIS A 472 -7.41 9.98 -8.39
N SER A 473 -6.63 8.97 -7.97
CA SER A 473 -6.19 8.82 -6.59
C SER A 473 -4.88 8.05 -6.49
N HIS A 474 -3.81 8.76 -6.15
CA HIS A 474 -2.54 8.12 -5.77
C HIS A 474 -2.72 7.21 -4.54
N GLN A 475 -3.43 7.70 -3.52
CA GLN A 475 -3.72 6.99 -2.27
C GLN A 475 -4.37 5.62 -2.48
N GLN A 476 -5.35 5.56 -3.39
CA GLN A 476 -6.08 4.33 -3.66
C GLN A 476 -5.17 3.27 -4.31
N VAL A 477 -4.40 3.65 -5.34
CA VAL A 477 -3.48 2.71 -6.01
C VAL A 477 -2.42 2.23 -5.03
N LEU A 478 -1.84 3.14 -4.24
CA LEU A 478 -0.88 2.78 -3.21
C LEU A 478 -1.47 1.85 -2.15
N SER A 479 -2.71 2.08 -1.70
CA SER A 479 -3.39 1.20 -0.73
C SER A 479 -3.57 -0.23 -1.26
N SER A 480 -3.86 -0.38 -2.56
CA SER A 480 -3.91 -1.69 -3.22
C SER A 480 -2.56 -2.38 -3.20
N LEU A 481 -1.51 -1.67 -3.62
CA LEU A 481 -0.17 -2.20 -3.66
C LEU A 481 0.38 -2.55 -2.28
N LEU A 482 0.07 -1.76 -1.25
CA LEU A 482 0.43 -2.07 0.13
C LEU A 482 -0.14 -3.41 0.59
N ASN A 483 -1.41 -3.67 0.30
CA ASN A 483 -2.06 -4.94 0.61
C ASN A 483 -1.41 -6.12 -0.14
N ASP A 484 -1.14 -5.95 -1.43
CA ASP A 484 -0.55 -7.00 -2.26
C ASP A 484 0.88 -7.29 -1.83
N HIS A 485 1.67 -6.25 -1.56
CA HIS A 485 3.07 -6.39 -1.13
C HIS A 485 3.20 -6.93 0.28
N SER A 486 2.30 -6.57 1.19
CA SER A 486 2.25 -7.17 2.52
C SER A 486 1.95 -8.66 2.44
N SER A 487 0.93 -9.04 1.65
CA SER A 487 0.50 -10.43 1.50
C SER A 487 1.48 -11.31 0.71
N GLN A 488 2.13 -10.78 -0.33
CA GLN A 488 2.96 -11.58 -1.24
C GLN A 488 4.46 -11.51 -0.91
N TYR A 489 4.94 -10.36 -0.44
CA TYR A 489 6.38 -10.09 -0.30
C TYR A 489 6.79 -9.81 1.16
N GLY A 490 5.84 -9.91 2.10
CA GLY A 490 6.08 -9.71 3.52
C GLY A 490 6.47 -8.28 3.88
N LEU A 491 5.94 -7.29 3.14
CA LEU A 491 6.09 -5.87 3.50
C LEU A 491 5.40 -5.61 4.85
N VAL A 492 6.17 -5.06 5.79
CA VAL A 492 5.71 -4.78 7.16
C VAL A 492 5.31 -3.31 7.27
N ILE A 493 4.02 -3.07 7.50
CA ILE A 493 3.39 -1.74 7.42
C ILE A 493 3.01 -1.25 8.81
N LYS A 494 3.32 0.02 9.12
CA LYS A 494 2.81 0.75 10.28
C LYS A 494 1.84 1.83 9.83
N VAL A 495 0.65 1.84 10.40
CA VAL A 495 -0.25 2.99 10.33
C VAL A 495 -0.04 3.83 11.59
N LEU A 496 0.27 5.11 11.42
CA LEU A 496 0.55 6.06 12.49
C LEU A 496 -0.75 6.52 13.13
N SER A 497 -0.72 6.74 14.45
CA SER A 497 -1.90 7.15 15.21
C SER A 497 -2.33 8.57 14.86
N ARG A 498 -3.64 8.81 14.88
CA ARG A 498 -4.26 10.11 14.60
C ARG A 498 -4.09 11.12 15.73
N GLU A 499 -3.57 10.71 16.88
CA GLU A 499 -3.25 11.62 17.99
C GLU A 499 -1.92 12.34 17.75
N GLU A 500 -0.87 11.62 17.36
CA GLU A 500 0.44 12.19 17.04
C GLU A 500 0.49 12.73 15.60
N PHE A 501 -0.11 12.01 14.65
CA PHE A 501 -0.16 12.38 13.23
C PHE A 501 -1.59 12.79 12.88
N THR A 502 -1.97 13.98 13.34
CA THR A 502 -3.33 14.48 13.21
C THR A 502 -3.62 14.93 11.79
N GLY A 503 -4.76 14.51 11.24
CA GLY A 503 -5.21 14.91 9.91
C GLY A 503 -6.64 15.44 9.86
N GLY A 504 -7.14 15.59 8.63
CA GLY A 504 -8.48 16.09 8.32
C GLY A 504 -9.63 15.32 8.96
N LYS A 505 -9.48 14.00 9.18
CA LYS A 505 -10.49 13.21 9.92
C LYS A 505 -10.67 13.75 11.34
N SER A 506 -9.57 14.01 12.05
CA SER A 506 -9.61 14.56 13.41
C SER A 506 -10.15 15.99 13.40
N PHE A 507 -9.72 16.82 12.45
CA PHE A 507 -10.22 18.20 12.30
C PHE A 507 -11.75 18.26 12.13
N HIS A 508 -12.33 17.40 11.29
CA HIS A 508 -13.76 17.44 10.98
C HIS A 508 -14.63 16.61 11.92
N HIS A 509 -14.10 15.55 12.53
CA HIS A 509 -14.91 14.56 13.25
C HIS A 509 -14.45 14.25 14.68
N ASP A 510 -13.34 14.81 15.15
CA ASP A 510 -12.85 14.65 16.52
C ASP A 510 -12.77 15.99 17.26
N LYS A 511 -13.94 16.57 17.49
CA LYS A 511 -14.08 17.83 18.22
C LYS A 511 -13.41 17.79 19.61
N PRO A 512 -13.55 16.73 20.44
CA PRO A 512 -12.88 16.66 21.74
C PRO A 512 -11.36 16.78 21.63
N PHE A 513 -10.71 16.02 20.74
CA PHE A 513 -9.27 16.11 20.52
C PHE A 513 -8.87 17.53 20.09
N MET A 514 -9.56 18.08 19.08
CA MET A 514 -9.25 19.41 18.56
C MET A 514 -9.42 20.49 19.63
N LEU A 515 -10.42 20.39 20.52
CA LEU A 515 -10.58 21.32 21.65
C LEU A 515 -9.40 21.25 22.62
N GLU A 516 -8.92 20.06 22.96
CA GLU A 516 -7.77 19.91 23.85
C GLU A 516 -6.48 20.41 23.21
N TRP A 517 -6.31 20.24 21.90
CA TRP A 517 -5.21 20.86 21.17
C TRP A 517 -5.32 22.38 21.14
N MET A 518 -6.47 22.95 20.79
CA MET A 518 -6.66 24.41 20.75
C MET A 518 -6.52 25.08 22.14
N LYS A 519 -6.73 24.35 23.23
CA LYS A 519 -6.43 24.80 24.60
C LYS A 519 -4.94 24.69 24.98
N GLY A 520 -4.13 23.99 24.19
CA GLY A 520 -2.72 23.68 24.48
C GLY A 520 -2.50 22.48 25.40
N ASN A 521 -3.54 21.69 25.69
CA ASN A 521 -3.45 20.50 26.56
C ASN A 521 -2.94 19.26 25.80
N ARG A 522 -2.99 19.29 24.47
CA ARG A 522 -2.44 18.27 23.58
C ARG A 522 -1.65 18.94 22.47
N LYS A 523 -0.64 18.24 21.97
CA LYS A 523 0.20 18.71 20.88
C LYS A 523 0.53 17.53 19.97
N PRO A 524 -0.02 17.47 18.74
CA PRO A 524 0.38 16.45 17.77
C PRO A 524 1.81 16.71 17.29
N VAL A 525 2.47 15.72 16.69
CA VAL A 525 3.78 15.86 16.03
C VAL A 525 3.63 16.68 14.75
N ILE A 526 2.65 16.32 13.93
CA ILE A 526 2.27 17.03 12.70
C ILE A 526 0.76 17.22 12.64
N PHE A 527 0.35 18.23 11.87
CA PHE A 527 -1.02 18.38 11.42
C PHE A 527 -1.07 18.43 9.89
N HIS A 528 -1.94 17.62 9.28
CA HIS A 528 -2.14 17.59 7.84
C HIS A 528 -3.55 18.08 7.47
N MET A 529 -3.65 19.17 6.70
CA MET A 529 -4.93 19.75 6.26
C MET A 529 -5.55 18.99 5.07
N CYS A 530 -5.62 17.66 5.17
CA CYS A 530 -6.34 16.81 4.24
C CYS A 530 -7.88 16.91 4.45
N TRP A 531 -8.67 16.22 3.64
CA TRP A 531 -10.15 16.23 3.70
C TRP A 531 -10.81 17.61 3.46
N THR A 532 -10.13 18.50 2.75
CA THR A 532 -10.64 19.83 2.44
C THR A 532 -11.19 19.91 1.01
N LEU A 533 -12.27 20.68 0.81
CA LEU A 533 -12.94 20.79 -0.49
C LEU A 533 -12.05 21.48 -1.55
N ASN A 534 -11.36 22.55 -1.16
CA ASN A 534 -10.54 23.37 -2.04
C ASN A 534 -9.41 24.07 -1.25
N LYS A 535 -8.57 24.82 -1.96
CA LYS A 535 -7.44 25.55 -1.38
C LYS A 535 -7.90 26.65 -0.40
N ASP A 536 -8.92 27.43 -0.76
CA ASP A 536 -9.38 28.55 0.07
C ASP A 536 -9.88 28.12 1.46
N ASP A 537 -10.62 27.01 1.52
CA ASP A 537 -11.03 26.41 2.79
C ASP A 537 -9.81 26.00 3.62
N LYS A 538 -8.78 25.44 2.99
CA LYS A 538 -7.55 24.97 3.64
C LYS A 538 -6.78 26.13 4.26
N LEU A 539 -6.63 27.23 3.52
CA LEU A 539 -6.03 28.47 4.02
C LEU A 539 -6.83 29.01 5.22
N SER A 540 -8.15 29.09 5.08
CA SER A 540 -9.06 29.56 6.13
C SER A 540 -8.96 28.70 7.40
N TYR A 541 -8.89 27.38 7.25
CA TYR A 541 -8.77 26.46 8.39
C TYR A 541 -7.40 26.59 9.08
N LEU A 542 -6.30 26.69 8.32
CA LEU A 542 -4.96 26.90 8.88
C LEU A 542 -4.86 28.22 9.65
N MET A 543 -5.43 29.31 9.11
CA MET A 543 -5.49 30.60 9.81
C MET A 543 -6.28 30.50 11.12
N GLN A 544 -7.48 29.88 11.11
CA GLN A 544 -8.27 29.71 12.33
C GLN A 544 -7.54 28.90 13.41
N MET A 545 -6.82 27.87 13.02
CA MET A 545 -6.09 27.03 13.97
C MET A 545 -4.82 27.69 14.51
N GLY A 546 -4.41 28.86 14.00
CA GLY A 546 -3.13 29.45 14.34
C GLY A 546 -1.94 28.72 13.72
N GLU A 547 -2.15 28.12 12.54
CA GLU A 547 -1.15 27.39 11.77
C GLU A 547 -0.76 28.11 10.46
N TRP A 548 -1.13 29.39 10.33
CA TRP A 548 -0.77 30.26 9.21
C TRP A 548 0.28 31.29 9.61
N TYR A 549 1.41 31.33 8.92
CA TYR A 549 2.62 32.10 9.24
C TYR A 549 3.09 32.99 8.08
N LEU A 550 2.24 33.26 7.09
CA LEU A 550 2.47 34.37 6.16
C LEU A 550 1.88 35.66 6.75
N LYS A 551 2.51 36.80 6.46
CA LYS A 551 2.01 38.13 6.87
C LYS A 551 0.59 38.37 6.35
N GLU A 552 -0.16 39.18 7.09
CA GLU A 552 -1.53 39.55 6.71
C GLU A 552 -1.56 40.23 5.33
N GLY A 553 -2.48 39.80 4.47
CA GLY A 553 -2.62 40.29 3.10
C GLY A 553 -1.76 39.58 2.06
N VAL A 554 -0.77 38.76 2.47
CA VAL A 554 0.05 37.98 1.53
C VAL A 554 -0.77 36.83 0.94
N ASP A 555 -0.83 36.79 -0.39
CA ASP A 555 -1.45 35.72 -1.17
C ASP A 555 -0.43 35.01 -2.08
N ASN A 556 -0.91 34.00 -2.81
CA ASN A 556 -0.09 33.23 -3.74
C ASN A 556 0.60 34.10 -4.80
N GLU A 557 -0.05 35.15 -5.31
CA GLU A 557 0.53 36.02 -6.34
C GLU A 557 1.68 36.84 -5.75
N GLU A 558 1.55 37.32 -4.52
CA GLU A 558 2.61 38.03 -3.83
C GLU A 558 3.82 37.13 -3.56
N VAL A 559 3.59 35.90 -3.06
CA VAL A 559 4.67 34.91 -2.85
C VAL A 559 5.40 34.63 -4.16
N LYS A 560 4.67 34.40 -5.25
CA LYS A 560 5.25 34.17 -6.58
C LYS A 560 6.03 35.38 -7.08
N GLY A 561 5.48 36.58 -6.93
CA GLY A 561 6.11 37.84 -7.38
C GLY A 561 7.40 38.16 -6.64
N LEU A 562 7.53 37.73 -5.38
CA LEU A 562 8.76 37.87 -4.60
C LEU A 562 9.84 36.86 -4.98
N GLY A 563 9.48 35.69 -5.50
CA GLY A 563 10.41 34.64 -5.92
C GLY A 563 11.41 34.33 -4.82
N ARG A 564 12.70 34.62 -5.07
CA ARG A 564 13.78 34.40 -4.10
C ARG A 564 13.66 35.19 -2.79
N LYS A 565 12.78 36.18 -2.72
CA LYS A 565 12.48 36.97 -1.51
C LYS A 565 11.27 36.45 -0.74
N ALA A 566 10.69 35.30 -1.12
CA ALA A 566 9.49 34.77 -0.47
C ALA A 566 9.63 34.61 1.06
N ALA A 567 10.83 34.37 1.59
CA ALA A 567 11.07 34.33 3.05
C ALA A 567 10.73 35.66 3.77
N GLU A 568 10.73 36.80 3.06
CA GLU A 568 10.31 38.10 3.60
C GLU A 568 8.82 38.14 3.94
N THR A 569 8.01 37.21 3.41
CA THR A 569 6.58 37.09 3.73
C THR A 569 6.31 36.42 5.08
N CYS A 570 7.31 35.78 5.71
CA CYS A 570 7.11 35.09 6.97
C CYS A 570 6.72 36.04 8.10
N SER A 571 5.78 35.60 8.93
CA SER A 571 5.40 36.20 10.19
C SER A 571 6.03 35.44 11.36
N VAL A 572 6.39 36.17 12.42
CA VAL A 572 6.94 35.57 13.66
C VAL A 572 5.85 34.86 14.46
N THR A 573 4.65 35.44 14.48
CA THR A 573 3.47 34.88 15.14
C THR A 573 2.44 34.43 14.11
N PRO A 574 1.63 33.41 14.40
CA PRO A 574 0.60 32.99 13.47
C PRO A 574 -0.42 34.10 13.24
N VAL A 575 -0.84 34.26 11.98
CA VAL A 575 -1.98 35.09 11.60
C VAL A 575 -3.25 34.29 11.84
N VAL A 576 -4.10 34.82 12.71
CA VAL A 576 -5.35 34.17 13.11
C VAL A 576 -6.53 35.01 12.65
N SER A 577 -7.39 34.41 11.83
CA SER A 577 -8.64 35.02 11.35
C SER A 577 -9.81 34.06 11.52
N CYS A 578 -10.98 34.60 11.87
CA CYS A 578 -12.19 33.82 12.08
C CYS A 578 -13.02 33.72 10.80
N HIS A 579 -13.20 32.50 10.30
CA HIS A 579 -13.93 32.20 9.05
C HIS A 579 -15.25 31.46 9.30
N TYR A 580 -15.27 30.54 10.27
CA TYR A 580 -16.34 29.61 10.58
C TYR A 580 -16.51 29.38 12.09
N SER A 581 -17.73 29.51 12.60
CA SER A 581 -18.04 29.35 14.04
C SER A 581 -18.09 27.89 14.50
N ASP A 582 -18.23 26.94 13.57
CA ASP A 582 -18.43 25.50 13.80
C ASP A 582 -17.19 24.65 13.49
N LYS A 583 -16.06 25.26 13.09
CA LYS A 583 -14.79 24.58 12.82
C LYS A 583 -13.76 24.86 13.91
N PRO A 584 -12.76 23.97 14.10
CA PRO A 584 -11.67 24.20 15.03
C PRO A 584 -11.00 25.56 14.84
N SER A 585 -10.73 26.23 15.96
CA SER A 585 -10.10 27.54 16.00
C SER A 585 -9.43 27.77 17.34
N VAL A 586 -8.27 28.43 17.33
CA VAL A 586 -7.54 28.85 18.54
C VAL A 586 -8.25 30.00 19.27
N VAL A 587 -9.17 30.70 18.59
CA VAL A 587 -10.00 31.77 19.15
C VAL A 587 -11.50 31.49 18.98
N LYS A 588 -12.34 32.12 19.80
CA LYS A 588 -13.80 31.96 19.72
C LYS A 588 -14.39 32.74 18.54
N CYS A 589 -14.73 32.05 17.45
CA CYS A 589 -15.30 32.65 16.24
C CYS A 589 -16.83 32.78 16.26
N ASN A 590 -17.41 33.27 17.37
CA ASN A 590 -18.87 33.27 17.60
C ASN A 590 -19.70 33.99 16.53
N ASN A 591 -19.12 35.00 15.88
CA ASN A 591 -19.82 35.83 14.88
C ASN A 591 -19.60 35.38 13.44
N SER A 592 -18.78 34.35 13.22
CA SER A 592 -18.52 33.82 11.88
C SER A 592 -19.66 32.93 11.39
N PRO A 593 -19.91 32.88 10.08
CA PRO A 593 -20.89 31.96 9.51
C PRO A 593 -20.54 30.50 9.87
N LYS A 594 -21.51 29.59 9.73
CA LYS A 594 -21.20 28.15 9.82
C LYS A 594 -20.76 27.64 8.47
N ARG A 595 -19.77 26.75 8.44
CA ARG A 595 -19.42 25.99 7.22
C ARG A 595 -20.42 24.86 7.00
N ASP A 596 -20.74 24.12 8.06
CA ASP A 596 -21.69 23.02 8.01
C ASP A 596 -23.07 23.54 8.40
N LYS A 597 -24.08 23.29 7.56
CA LYS A 597 -25.45 23.77 7.78
C LYS A 597 -26.02 23.37 9.15
N THR A 598 -25.62 22.19 9.64
CA THR A 598 -26.04 21.63 10.93
C THR A 598 -24.91 21.66 11.99
N GLY A 599 -23.78 22.31 11.69
CA GLY A 599 -22.63 22.40 12.58
C GLY A 599 -22.98 23.04 13.91
N LYS A 600 -22.53 22.42 15.01
CA LYS A 600 -22.58 23.04 16.33
C LYS A 600 -21.37 23.97 16.47
N PRO A 601 -21.48 25.09 17.21
CA PRO A 601 -20.32 25.92 17.52
C PRO A 601 -19.15 25.08 18.02
N PHE A 602 -17.93 25.42 17.63
CA PHE A 602 -16.74 24.69 18.07
C PHE A 602 -16.46 24.92 19.57
N TRP A 603 -16.54 26.17 20.03
CA TRP A 603 -16.31 26.53 21.43
C TRP A 603 -17.53 26.40 22.35
#